data_AF-A0A836S951-F1
#
_entry.id   AF-A0A836S951-F1
#
_cell.length_a   1.000
_cell.length_b   1.000
_cell.length_c   1.000
_cell.angle_alpha   90.00
_cell.angle_beta   90.00
_cell.angle_gamma   90.00
#
_symmetry.space_group_name_H-M   'P 1'
#
loop_
_entity.id
_entity.type
_entity.pdbx_description
1 polymer ?
#
loop_
_entity_poly.entity_id
_entity_poly.type
_entity_poly.pdbx_seq_one_letter_code
_entity_poly.pdbx_strand_id
1 'polypeptide(L)'
;MTPKLDIASLADGIPVIDEEVVAFYKLNCMACFQNQNHASGLELKVTYENVEQTFQINKTFEVCWSGEMTSQQQRNYAYLQRATDHAACAIALLVIREMTELTAIEQARIGTTVDYYLLPKAKSHNLIVNQAEARLEISGILRQND
;
A
#
# COMPACT_ATOMS: atom_id res chain seq x y z
N MET A 1 -21.35 3.21 -4.23
CA MET A 1 -20.22 4.14 -4.34
C MET A 1 -18.96 3.30 -4.29
N THR A 2 -18.02 3.48 -5.22
CA THR A 2 -16.75 2.75 -5.19
C THR A 2 -15.93 3.22 -3.97
N PRO A 3 -15.42 2.31 -3.12
CA PRO A 3 -14.59 2.68 -2.00
C PRO A 3 -13.27 3.30 -2.49
N LYS A 4 -12.75 4.27 -1.72
CA LYS A 4 -11.56 5.05 -2.09
C LYS A 4 -10.35 4.61 -1.29
N LEU A 5 -9.21 4.48 -1.96
CA LEU A 5 -7.89 4.37 -1.37
C LEU A 5 -7.22 5.74 -1.51
N ASP A 6 -7.45 6.62 -0.52
CA ASP A 6 -6.80 7.93 -0.49
C ASP A 6 -5.38 7.79 0.07
N ILE A 7 -4.38 8.10 -0.74
CA ILE A 7 -2.97 8.02 -0.36
C ILE A 7 -2.64 8.98 0.78
N ALA A 8 -3.36 10.10 0.90
CA ALA A 8 -3.16 11.01 2.03
C ALA A 8 -3.59 10.38 3.37
N SER A 9 -4.44 9.35 3.35
CA SER A 9 -4.92 8.65 4.56
C SER A 9 -3.97 7.55 5.04
N LEU A 10 -2.74 7.46 4.52
CA LEU A 10 -1.82 6.37 4.85
C LEU A 10 -1.47 6.29 6.34
N ALA A 11 -1.42 7.40 7.07
CA ALA A 11 -1.22 7.38 8.52
C ALA A 11 -2.51 7.05 9.30
N ASP A 12 -3.67 7.12 8.66
CA ASP A 12 -4.96 6.87 9.29
C ASP A 12 -5.20 5.36 9.42
N GLY A 13 -5.01 4.85 10.63
CA GLY A 13 -5.29 3.45 10.97
C GLY A 13 -4.27 2.45 10.44
N ILE A 14 -3.08 2.90 10.03
CA ILE A 14 -1.93 2.05 9.66
C ILE A 14 -0.74 2.44 10.55
N PRO A 15 -0.63 1.86 11.77
CA PRO A 15 0.34 2.28 12.78
C PRO A 15 1.82 2.25 12.36
N VAL A 16 2.20 1.43 11.38
CA VAL A 16 3.58 1.40 10.87
C VAL A 16 3.94 2.64 10.02
N ILE A 17 2.97 3.46 9.62
CA ILE A 17 3.19 4.65 8.81
C ILE A 17 3.01 5.90 9.65
N ASP A 18 4.12 6.56 9.97
CA ASP A 18 4.10 7.87 10.60
C ASP A 18 3.63 8.96 9.62
N GLU A 19 2.99 10.01 10.15
CA GLU A 19 2.47 11.14 9.36
C GLU A 19 3.56 11.79 8.49
N GLU A 20 4.79 11.89 9.01
CA GLU A 20 5.92 12.49 8.32
C GLU A 20 6.34 11.71 7.06
N VAL A 21 6.04 10.40 7.00
CA VAL A 21 6.44 9.51 5.90
C VAL A 21 5.35 9.42 4.82
N VAL A 22 4.14 9.90 5.08
CA VAL A 22 3.03 9.89 4.09
C VAL A 22 3.43 10.62 2.81
N ALA A 23 4.10 11.77 2.91
CA ALA A 23 4.56 12.53 1.75
C ALA A 23 5.58 11.76 0.91
N PHE A 24 6.43 10.95 1.54
CA PHE A 24 7.38 10.08 0.86
C PHE A 24 6.64 9.02 0.03
N TYR A 25 5.73 8.25 0.65
CA TYR A 25 4.95 7.24 -0.07
C TYR A 25 4.11 7.86 -1.19
N LYS A 26 3.48 9.00 -0.93
CA LYS A 26 2.71 9.74 -1.92
C LYS A 26 3.53 10.10 -3.15
N LEU A 27 4.75 10.62 -2.97
CA LEU A 27 5.62 10.95 -4.11
C LEU A 27 6.03 9.72 -4.92
N ASN A 28 6.31 8.59 -4.26
CA ASN A 28 6.64 7.34 -4.94
C ASN A 28 5.43 6.83 -5.76
N CYS A 29 4.22 6.86 -5.20
CA CYS A 29 2.99 6.53 -5.94
C CYS A 29 2.77 7.46 -7.14
N MET A 30 2.85 8.78 -6.92
CA MET A 30 2.67 9.77 -7.99
C MET A 30 3.69 9.59 -9.12
N ALA A 31 4.94 9.26 -8.80
CA ALA A 31 5.96 8.97 -9.80
C ALA A 31 5.58 7.78 -10.70
N CYS A 32 5.10 6.69 -10.10
CA CYS A 32 4.64 5.53 -10.85
C CYS A 32 3.41 5.86 -11.70
N PHE A 33 2.39 6.51 -11.12
CA PHE A 33 1.14 6.81 -11.81
C PHE A 33 1.32 7.79 -12.95
N GLN A 34 2.08 8.87 -12.73
CA GLN A 34 2.36 9.85 -13.77
C GLN A 34 3.16 9.23 -14.92
N ASN A 35 4.14 8.36 -14.63
CA ASN A 35 4.87 7.66 -15.68
C ASN A 35 3.98 6.76 -16.54
N GLN A 36 2.90 6.21 -15.97
CA GLN A 36 1.90 5.41 -16.70
C GLN A 36 0.74 6.26 -17.26
N ASN A 37 0.81 7.60 -17.18
CA ASN A 37 -0.25 8.52 -17.60
C ASN A 37 -1.60 8.28 -16.90
N HIS A 38 -1.59 7.81 -15.65
CA HIS A 38 -2.80 7.66 -14.86
C HIS A 38 -3.22 8.98 -14.20
N ALA A 39 -4.53 9.22 -14.15
CA ALA A 39 -5.14 10.32 -13.42
C ALA A 39 -5.63 9.85 -12.05
N SER A 40 -5.75 10.79 -11.10
CA SER A 40 -6.31 10.51 -9.76
C SER A 40 -7.75 9.99 -9.87
N GLY A 41 -8.09 9.01 -9.05
CA GLY A 41 -9.34 8.26 -9.18
C GLY A 41 -9.26 7.07 -10.13
N LEU A 42 -8.05 6.58 -10.44
CA LEU A 42 -7.89 5.38 -11.26
C LEU A 42 -8.53 4.16 -10.59
N GLU A 43 -9.06 3.26 -11.40
CA GLU A 43 -9.69 2.03 -10.95
C GLU A 43 -8.63 0.96 -10.66
N LEU A 44 -8.57 0.49 -9.40
CA LEU A 44 -7.77 -0.66 -8.98
C LEU A 44 -8.69 -1.85 -8.76
N LYS A 45 -8.50 -2.89 -9.57
CA LYS A 45 -9.16 -4.19 -9.40
C LYS A 45 -8.32 -5.05 -8.46
N VAL A 46 -8.92 -5.51 -7.38
CA VAL A 46 -8.29 -6.35 -6.37
C VAL A 46 -8.99 -7.69 -6.31
N THR A 47 -8.19 -8.73 -6.43
CA THR A 47 -8.60 -10.11 -6.27
C THR A 47 -8.02 -10.63 -4.98
N TYR A 48 -8.89 -11.10 -4.09
CA TYR A 48 -8.53 -11.77 -2.85
C TYR A 48 -8.85 -13.26 -2.98
N GLU A 49 -7.84 -14.10 -2.85
CA GLU A 49 -7.97 -15.55 -2.94
C GLU A 49 -7.57 -16.18 -1.61
N ASN A 50 -8.50 -16.92 -1.00
CA ASN A 50 -8.16 -17.79 0.11
C ASN A 50 -7.89 -19.19 -0.43
N VAL A 51 -6.61 -19.57 -0.47
CA VAL A 51 -6.16 -20.85 -1.04
C VAL A 51 -6.71 -22.04 -0.25
N GLU A 52 -6.88 -21.91 1.06
CA GLU A 52 -7.37 -22.99 1.93
C GLU A 52 -8.89 -23.15 1.88
N GLN A 53 -9.61 -22.03 1.76
CA GLN A 53 -11.08 -21.97 1.81
C GLN A 53 -11.71 -21.90 0.41
N THR A 54 -10.89 -22.02 -0.64
CA THR A 54 -11.29 -22.14 -2.06
C THR A 54 -12.33 -21.12 -2.51
N PHE A 55 -12.17 -19.87 -2.07
CA PHE A 55 -13.02 -18.78 -2.53
C PHE A 55 -12.19 -17.61 -3.03
N GLN A 56 -12.80 -16.86 -3.95
CA GLN A 56 -12.25 -15.66 -4.55
C GLN A 56 -13.24 -14.51 -4.37
N ILE A 57 -12.75 -13.37 -3.89
CA ILE A 57 -13.51 -12.13 -3.80
C ILE A 57 -12.86 -11.13 -4.74
N ASN A 58 -13.67 -10.52 -5.60
CA ASN A 58 -13.24 -9.42 -6.46
C ASN A 58 -13.81 -8.11 -5.91
N LYS A 59 -12.96 -7.10 -5.76
CA LYS A 59 -13.34 -5.76 -5.28
C LYS A 59 -12.66 -4.71 -6.14
N THR A 60 -13.36 -3.61 -6.35
CA THR A 60 -12.84 -2.47 -7.10
C THR A 60 -12.71 -1.27 -6.18
N PHE A 61 -11.60 -0.56 -6.30
CA PHE A 61 -11.30 0.66 -5.57
C PHE A 61 -10.94 1.81 -6.51
N GLU A 62 -11.19 3.03 -6.07
CA GLU A 62 -10.60 4.23 -6.69
C GLU A 62 -9.33 4.62 -5.91
N VAL A 63 -8.17 4.65 -6.57
CA VAL A 63 -6.94 5.15 -5.96
C VAL A 63 -6.87 6.66 -6.16
N CYS A 64 -6.84 7.40 -5.05
CA CYS A 64 -6.93 8.85 -5.05
C CYS A 64 -5.65 9.49 -4.49
N TRP A 65 -5.21 10.56 -5.14
CA TRP A 65 -4.19 11.48 -4.65
C TRP A 65 -4.51 12.91 -5.09
N SER A 66 -3.83 13.87 -4.46
CA SER A 66 -3.95 15.29 -4.76
C SER A 66 -2.63 15.89 -5.20
N GLY A 67 -2.69 16.87 -6.11
CA GLY A 67 -1.54 17.59 -6.62
C GLY A 67 -0.83 16.89 -7.79
N GLU A 68 0.22 17.55 -8.27
CA GLU A 68 1.02 17.14 -9.43
C GLU A 68 2.50 17.14 -9.06
N MET A 69 3.32 16.30 -9.71
CA MET A 69 4.76 16.34 -9.48
C MET A 69 5.38 17.55 -10.16
N THR A 70 6.19 18.31 -9.42
CA THR A 70 7.04 19.35 -9.99
C THR A 70 8.07 18.76 -10.94
N SER A 71 8.59 19.56 -11.88
CA SER A 71 9.66 19.11 -12.78
C SER A 71 10.92 18.65 -12.04
N GLN A 72 11.22 19.21 -10.85
CA GLN A 72 12.35 18.74 -10.04
C GLN A 72 12.08 17.35 -9.44
N GLN A 73 10.87 17.10 -8.93
CA GLN A 73 10.50 15.79 -8.44
C GLN A 73 10.56 14.75 -9.57
N GLN A 74 10.02 15.07 -10.74
CA GLN A 74 10.09 14.17 -11.91
C GLN A 74 11.54 13.77 -12.26
N ARG A 75 12.49 14.72 -12.22
CA ARG A 75 13.92 14.43 -12.42
C ARG A 75 14.51 13.51 -11.34
N ASN A 76 14.08 13.65 -10.09
CA ASN A 76 14.55 12.80 -8.99
C ASN A 76 14.04 11.35 -9.10
N TYR A 77 12.99 11.13 -9.87
CA TYR A 77 12.35 9.82 -10.10
C TYR A 77 12.65 9.23 -11.49
N ALA A 78 13.78 9.62 -12.11
CA ALA A 78 14.18 9.14 -13.44
C ALA A 78 14.33 7.60 -13.53
N TYR A 79 14.59 6.93 -12.40
CA TYR A 79 14.61 5.46 -12.31
C TYR A 79 13.53 4.99 -11.33
N LEU A 80 12.51 4.33 -11.86
CA LEU A 80 11.28 4.04 -11.12
C LEU A 80 11.37 2.83 -10.20
N GLN A 81 12.40 1.99 -10.27
CA GLN A 81 12.42 0.74 -9.52
C GLN A 81 12.15 0.93 -8.03
N ARG A 82 12.85 1.86 -7.37
CA ARG A 82 12.63 2.16 -5.95
C ARG A 82 11.24 2.77 -5.69
N ALA A 83 10.77 3.61 -6.63
CA ALA A 83 9.45 4.21 -6.51
C ALA A 83 8.35 3.17 -6.57
N THR A 84 8.50 2.17 -7.45
CA THR A 84 7.61 1.03 -7.58
C THR A 84 7.51 0.26 -6.27
N ASP A 85 8.63 -0.06 -5.63
CA ASP A 85 8.63 -0.87 -4.41
C ASP A 85 7.90 -0.14 -3.27
N HIS A 86 8.17 1.17 -3.11
CA HIS A 86 7.50 1.99 -2.11
C HIS A 86 6.02 2.25 -2.45
N ALA A 87 5.69 2.48 -3.71
CA ALA A 87 4.31 2.61 -4.15
C ALA A 87 3.53 1.32 -3.91
N ALA A 88 4.16 0.16 -4.15
CA ALA A 88 3.56 -1.15 -3.90
C ALA A 88 3.18 -1.31 -2.43
N CYS A 89 4.12 -0.95 -1.55
CA CYS A 89 3.88 -0.92 -0.11
C CYS A 89 2.67 -0.06 0.25
N ALA A 90 2.66 1.20 -0.21
CA ALA A 90 1.56 2.13 0.09
C ALA A 90 0.19 1.58 -0.33
N ILE A 91 0.07 1.09 -1.57
CA ILE A 91 -1.20 0.56 -2.08
C ILE A 91 -1.61 -0.71 -1.34
N ALA A 92 -0.69 -1.64 -1.10
CA ALA A 92 -0.99 -2.87 -0.39
C ALA A 92 -1.47 -2.60 1.05
N LEU A 93 -0.84 -1.66 1.76
CA LEU A 93 -1.24 -1.28 3.11
C LEU A 93 -2.65 -0.69 3.15
N LEU A 94 -2.99 0.20 2.21
CA LEU A 94 -4.35 0.74 2.08
C LEU A 94 -5.37 -0.38 1.75
N VAL A 95 -5.04 -1.29 0.82
CA VAL A 95 -5.90 -2.41 0.45
C VAL A 95 -6.16 -3.32 1.66
N ILE A 96 -5.12 -3.71 2.41
CA ILE A 96 -5.25 -4.54 3.61
C ILE A 96 -6.13 -3.85 4.66
N ARG A 97 -5.92 -2.56 4.89
CA ARG A 97 -6.76 -1.75 5.79
C ARG A 97 -8.23 -1.76 5.36
N GLU A 98 -8.53 -1.68 4.05
CA GLU A 98 -9.92 -1.61 3.57
C GLU A 98 -10.60 -2.97 3.34
N MET A 99 -9.84 -4.06 3.26
CA MET A 99 -10.37 -5.39 2.93
C MET A 99 -10.43 -6.35 4.12
N THR A 100 -9.67 -6.07 5.17
CA THR A 100 -9.50 -7.00 6.30
C THR A 100 -9.70 -6.27 7.62
N GLU A 101 -9.87 -7.04 8.69
CA GLU A 101 -9.85 -6.51 10.06
C GLU A 101 -8.42 -6.33 10.60
N LEU A 102 -7.40 -6.43 9.74
CA LEU A 102 -6.00 -6.32 10.10
C LEU A 102 -5.43 -4.94 9.72
N THR A 103 -4.36 -4.55 10.40
CA THR A 103 -3.52 -3.40 10.05
C THR A 103 -2.05 -3.69 10.33
N ALA A 104 -1.16 -3.01 9.61
CA ALA A 104 0.27 -3.18 9.75
C ALA A 104 0.82 -2.37 10.92
N ILE A 105 1.57 -3.04 11.79
CA ILE A 105 2.10 -2.44 13.04
C ILE A 105 3.62 -2.29 13.04
N GLU A 106 4.33 -3.09 12.26
CA GLU A 106 5.79 -3.04 12.20
C GLU A 106 6.29 -3.50 10.83
N GLN A 107 7.34 -2.86 10.34
CA GLN A 107 8.07 -3.26 9.15
C GLN A 107 9.10 -4.33 9.54
N ALA A 108 9.11 -5.43 8.79
CA ALA A 108 9.99 -6.54 9.07
C ALA A 108 11.45 -6.22 8.69
N ARG A 109 12.39 -6.92 9.34
CA ARG A 109 13.82 -6.77 9.06
C ARG A 109 14.16 -7.43 7.72
N ILE A 110 15.15 -6.88 7.04
CA ILE A 110 15.73 -7.50 5.83
C ILE A 110 16.14 -8.95 6.15
N GLY A 111 15.80 -9.88 5.25
CA GLY A 111 16.10 -11.31 5.36
C GLY A 111 15.00 -12.15 6.01
N THR A 112 13.84 -11.57 6.37
CA THR A 112 12.71 -12.29 6.99
C THR A 112 11.66 -12.81 6.01
N THR A 113 11.87 -12.62 4.69
CA THR A 113 10.95 -12.95 3.58
C THR A 113 9.54 -12.38 3.72
N VAL A 114 9.38 -11.33 4.53
CA VAL A 114 8.13 -10.65 4.87
C VAL A 114 8.43 -9.16 4.90
N ASP A 115 7.45 -8.32 4.57
CA ASP A 115 7.59 -6.86 4.61
C ASP A 115 6.95 -6.25 5.87
N TYR A 116 5.78 -6.74 6.29
CA TYR A 116 5.07 -6.20 7.46
C TYR A 116 4.47 -7.27 8.36
N TYR A 117 4.41 -6.96 9.66
CA TYR A 117 3.65 -7.71 10.65
C TYR A 117 2.29 -7.06 10.89
N LEU A 118 1.24 -7.88 10.93
CA LEU A 118 -0.14 -7.42 11.03
C LEU A 118 -0.80 -7.83 12.36
N LEU A 119 -1.68 -6.96 12.87
CA LEU A 119 -2.57 -7.22 14.01
C LEU A 119 -4.02 -6.83 13.69
N PRO A 120 -5.01 -7.42 14.38
CA PRO A 120 -6.38 -6.92 14.34
C PRO A 120 -6.47 -5.45 14.78
N LYS A 121 -7.20 -4.63 14.01
CA LYS A 121 -7.39 -3.18 14.28
C LYS A 121 -7.96 -2.88 15.66
N ALA A 122 -8.71 -3.82 16.24
CA ALA A 122 -9.32 -3.69 17.56
C ALA A 122 -8.32 -3.90 18.72
N LYS A 123 -7.11 -4.39 18.46
CA LYS A 123 -6.08 -4.59 19.49
C LYS A 123 -5.27 -3.32 19.69
N SER A 124 -4.76 -3.14 20.92
CA SER A 124 -3.82 -2.04 21.21
C SER A 124 -2.55 -2.22 20.40
N HIS A 125 -2.08 -1.15 19.74
CA HIS A 125 -0.87 -1.17 18.92
C HIS A 125 0.42 -0.96 19.72
N ASN A 126 0.35 -0.92 21.06
CA ASN A 126 1.53 -0.89 21.95
C ASN A 126 2.19 -2.29 22.09
N LEU A 127 1.82 -3.25 21.23
CA LEU A 127 2.20 -4.66 21.33
C LEU A 127 3.43 -4.95 20.45
N ILE A 128 4.34 -5.77 20.98
CA ILE A 128 5.62 -6.15 20.35
C ILE A 128 5.37 -7.25 19.29
N VAL A 129 6.19 -7.29 18.23
CA VAL A 129 6.21 -8.26 17.10
C VAL A 129 5.83 -9.71 17.44
N ASN A 130 6.21 -10.19 18.62
CA ASN A 130 5.95 -11.56 19.08
C ASN A 130 4.45 -11.90 19.19
N GLN A 131 3.55 -10.95 18.94
CA GLN A 131 2.11 -11.15 18.92
C GLN A 131 1.46 -10.98 17.54
N ALA A 132 2.25 -10.79 16.46
CA ALA A 132 1.72 -10.66 15.11
C ALA A 132 0.85 -11.88 14.74
N GLU A 133 -0.37 -11.62 14.24
CA GLU A 133 -1.32 -12.67 13.87
C GLU A 133 -1.25 -13.02 12.38
N ALA A 134 -0.71 -12.11 11.57
CA ALA A 134 -0.47 -12.33 10.16
C ALA A 134 0.79 -11.59 9.69
N ARG A 135 1.25 -11.97 8.50
CA ARG A 135 2.44 -11.46 7.84
C ARG A 135 2.06 -11.02 6.44
N LEU A 136 2.59 -9.90 5.99
CA LEU A 136 2.37 -9.36 4.65
C LEU A 136 3.69 -9.37 3.89
N GLU A 137 3.69 -9.99 2.71
CA GLU A 137 4.75 -9.93 1.71
C GLU A 137 4.18 -9.25 0.46
N ILE A 138 4.97 -8.37 -0.16
CA ILE A 138 4.59 -7.51 -1.27
C ILE A 138 5.60 -7.69 -2.39
N SER A 139 5.13 -8.25 -3.51
CA SER A 139 5.98 -8.59 -4.66
C SER A 139 6.05 -7.52 -5.75
N GLY A 140 5.30 -6.41 -5.64
CA GLY A 140 5.38 -5.23 -6.50
C GLY A 140 4.05 -4.81 -7.16
N ILE A 141 4.04 -3.66 -7.86
CA ILE A 141 2.83 -3.10 -8.52
C ILE A 141 3.04 -2.53 -9.95
N LEU A 142 4.18 -2.78 -10.61
CA LEU A 142 4.55 -1.99 -11.80
C LEU A 142 3.79 -2.33 -13.08
N ARG A 143 3.49 -3.61 -13.29
CA ARG A 143 2.74 -4.09 -14.45
C ARG A 143 1.81 -5.20 -14.01
N GLN A 144 0.55 -5.11 -14.42
CA GLN A 144 -0.25 -6.29 -14.62
C GLN A 144 0.54 -7.17 -15.60
N ASN A 145 0.98 -8.35 -15.18
CA ASN A 145 1.40 -9.35 -16.15
C ASN A 145 0.17 -9.64 -17.01
N ASP A 146 0.33 -9.56 -18.33
CA ASP A 146 -0.68 -10.02 -19.29
C ASP A 146 -1.11 -11.47 -19.00
#